data_AF-A0A2W6TVG5-F1
#
_entry.id   AF-A0A2W6TVG5-F1
#
_cell.length_a   1.000
_cell.length_b   1.000
_cell.length_c   1.000
_cell.angle_alpha   90.00
_cell.angle_beta   90.00
_cell.angle_gamma   90.00
#
_symmetry.space_group_name_H-M   'P 1'
#
loop_
_entity.id
_entity.type
_entity.pdbx_description
1 polymer ?
#
loop_
_entity_poly.entity_id
_entity_poly.type
_entity_poly.pdbx_seq_one_letter_code
_entity_poly.pdbx_strand_id
1 'polypeptide(L)' 'INHPEILYYRLHGKPVLYKSEYSLEFLKDLAENIVNMKRKTFIFFNNTWGTAAINNALYLKELLK' A
#
# COMPACT_ATOMS: atom_id res chain seq x y z
N ILE A 1 11.48 -17.31 -4.48
CA ILE A 1 12.74 -16.55 -4.35
C ILE A 1 12.35 -15.08 -4.23
N ASN A 2 12.77 -14.40 -3.17
CA ASN A 2 12.51 -12.96 -2.99
C ASN A 2 13.67 -12.16 -3.60
N HIS A 3 13.37 -11.03 -4.24
CA HIS A 3 14.41 -10.16 -4.77
C HIS A 3 15.06 -9.38 -3.62
N PRO A 4 16.40 -9.32 -3.51
CA PRO A 4 17.08 -8.65 -2.39
C PRO A 4 16.82 -7.14 -2.35
N GLU A 5 16.63 -6.52 -3.52
CA GLU A 5 16.55 -5.05 -3.65
C GLU A 5 15.16 -4.50 -3.99
N ILE A 6 14.20 -5.37 -4.32
CA ILE A 6 12.88 -4.96 -4.81
C ILE A 6 11.80 -5.43 -3.84
N LEU A 7 10.92 -4.51 -3.46
CA LEU A 7 9.68 -4.80 -2.75
C LEU A 7 8.51 -4.67 -3.73
N TYR A 8 7.58 -5.62 -3.65
CA TYR A 8 6.41 -5.66 -4.51
C TYR A 8 5.17 -5.99 -3.67
N TYR A 9 4.29 -5.00 -3.49
CA TYR A 9 3.06 -5.13 -2.71
C TYR A 9 1.83 -5.16 -3.62
N ARG A 10 0.92 -6.11 -3.38
CA ARG A 10 -0.46 -6.09 -3.90
C ARG A 10 -1.43 -6.08 -2.74
N LEU A 11 -2.12 -4.96 -2.58
CA LEU A 11 -2.96 -4.68 -1.43
C LEU A 11 -4.43 -4.90 -1.81
N HIS A 12 -5.00 -6.00 -1.33
CA HIS A 12 -6.31 -6.48 -1.76
C HIS A 12 -7.49 -5.95 -0.93
N GLY A 13 -7.25 -5.20 0.14
CA GLY A 13 -8.30 -4.67 1.03
C GLY A 13 -8.63 -5.62 2.18
N LYS A 14 -8.91 -5.05 3.34
CA LYS A 14 -9.27 -5.74 4.59
C LYS A 14 -10.31 -4.90 5.36
N PRO A 15 -11.39 -5.49 5.92
CA PRO A 15 -11.65 -6.92 6.08
C PRO A 15 -12.23 -7.61 4.83
N VAL A 16 -12.76 -6.86 3.87
CA VAL A 16 -13.38 -7.44 2.66
C VAL A 16 -12.45 -7.27 1.47
N LEU A 17 -12.04 -8.42 0.91
CA LEU A 17 -11.23 -8.46 -0.29
C LEU A 17 -11.89 -7.68 -1.43
N TYR A 18 -11.05 -6.95 -2.15
CA TYR A 18 -11.32 -6.09 -3.27
C TYR A 18 -12.13 -4.82 -2.99
N LYS A 19 -12.67 -4.63 -1.78
CA LYS A 19 -13.59 -3.52 -1.46
C LYS A 19 -13.12 -2.59 -0.37
N SER A 20 -12.50 -3.13 0.67
CA SER A 20 -12.25 -2.34 1.86
C SER A 20 -11.07 -1.39 1.67
N GLU A 21 -11.26 -0.14 2.11
CA GLU A 21 -10.16 0.78 2.38
C GLU A 21 -9.29 0.27 3.53
N TYR A 22 -8.03 0.68 3.54
CA TYR A 22 -7.15 0.43 4.68
C TYR A 22 -7.31 1.56 5.69
N SER A 23 -7.09 1.29 6.97
CA SER A 23 -7.04 2.34 7.98
C SER A 23 -5.85 3.28 7.73
N LEU A 24 -6.00 4.54 8.15
CA LEU A 24 -4.91 5.52 8.06
C LEU A 24 -3.67 5.04 8.81
N GLU A 25 -3.85 4.42 9.98
CA GLU A 25 -2.76 3.86 10.78
C GLU A 25 -1.98 2.80 10.01
N PHE A 26 -2.67 1.86 9.36
CA PHE A 26 -2.01 0.84 8.55
C PHE A 26 -1.20 1.45 7.40
N LEU A 27 -1.72 2.49 6.75
CA LEU A 27 -1.03 3.16 5.65
C LEU A 27 0.18 3.97 6.13
N LYS A 28 0.13 4.54 7.35
CA LYS A 28 1.29 5.18 8.00
C LYS A 28 2.37 4.17 8.33
N ASP A 29 2.02 3.09 9.01
CA ASP A 29 2.96 2.01 9.35
C ASP A 29 3.61 1.44 8.07
N LEU A 30 2.83 1.26 7.02
CA LEU A 30 3.33 0.82 5.72
C LEU A 30 4.34 1.83 5.14
N ALA A 31 4.02 3.12 5.15
CA ALA A 31 4.90 4.17 4.66
C ALA A 31 6.25 4.20 5.42
N GLU A 32 6.20 4.16 6.75
CA GLU A 32 7.40 4.12 7.59
C GLU A 32 8.28 2.92 7.28
N ASN A 33 7.67 1.73 7.15
CA ASN A 33 8.40 0.52 6.79
C ASN A 33 9.08 0.64 5.42
N ILE A 34 8.39 1.19 4.41
CA ILE A 34 8.95 1.38 3.06
C ILE A 34 10.17 2.32 3.10
N VAL A 35 10.05 3.46 3.79
CA VAL A 35 11.13 4.45 3.94
C VAL A 35 12.34 3.83 4.65
N ASN A 36 12.10 3.09 5.74
CA ASN A 36 13.16 2.46 6.53
C ASN A 36 13.91 1.36 5.76
N MET A 37 13.22 0.62 4.88
CA MET A 37 13.84 -0.46 4.10
C MET A 37 14.76 0.02 2.99
N LYS A 38 14.60 1.27 2.50
CA LYS A 38 15.44 1.88 1.45
C LYS A 38 15.59 1.01 0.18
N ARG A 39 14.54 0.28 -0.19
CA ARG A 39 14.48 -0.59 -1.37
C ARG A 39 13.58 -0.02 -2.44
N LYS A 40 13.84 -0.39 -3.71
CA LYS A 40 12.94 -0.03 -4.81
C LYS A 40 11.60 -0.71 -4.60
N THR A 41 10.55 0.07 -4.41
CA THR A 41 9.25 -0.45 -3.96
C THR A 41 8.18 -0.17 -5.01
N PHE A 42 7.44 -1.21 -5.38
CA PHE A 42 6.26 -1.11 -6.22
C PHE A 42 5.03 -1.51 -5.41
N ILE A 43 3.99 -0.70 -5.46
CA ILE A 43 2.78 -0.89 -4.66
C ILE A 43 1.57 -0.78 -5.57
N PHE A 44 0.73 -1.80 -5.54
CA PHE A 44 -0.51 -1.87 -6.31
C PHE A 44 -1.68 -2.05 -5.35
N PHE A 45 -2.53 -1.04 -5.25
CA PHE A 45 -3.82 -1.17 -4.58
C PHE A 45 -4.79 -1.90 -5.50
N ASN A 46 -5.09 -3.15 -5.15
CA ASN A 46 -5.98 -4.03 -5.90
C ASN A 46 -7.37 -4.12 -5.25
N ASN A 47 -7.67 -3.27 -4.26
CA ASN A 47 -8.99 -3.12 -3.65
C ASN A 47 -9.88 -2.14 -4.45
N THR A 48 -10.13 -2.47 -5.72
CA THR A 48 -10.64 -1.55 -6.73
C THR A 48 -12.16 -1.42 -6.80
N TRP A 49 -12.92 -2.09 -5.94
CA TRP A 49 -14.36 -1.82 -5.85
C TRP A 49 -14.56 -0.40 -5.31
N GLY A 50 -15.19 0.45 -6.13
CA GLY A 50 -15.52 1.82 -5.76
C GLY A 50 -14.27 2.69 -5.75
N THR A 51 -14.13 3.55 -4.74
CA THR A 51 -13.01 4.49 -4.64
C THR A 51 -11.89 4.00 -3.73
N ALA A 52 -12.00 2.81 -3.16
CA ALA A 52 -11.13 2.38 -2.08
C ALA A 52 -9.64 2.33 -2.46
N ALA A 53 -9.32 1.77 -3.63
CA ALA A 53 -7.94 1.77 -4.14
C ALA A 53 -7.40 3.18 -4.40
N ILE A 54 -8.23 4.08 -4.94
CA ILE A 54 -7.83 5.46 -5.25
C ILE A 54 -7.54 6.23 -3.96
N ASN A 55 -8.45 6.14 -2.98
CA ASN A 55 -8.30 6.82 -1.69
C ASN A 55 -7.03 6.35 -0.96
N ASN A 56 -6.80 5.04 -0.88
CA ASN A 56 -5.59 4.49 -0.27
C ASN A 56 -4.31 4.90 -1.02
N ALA A 57 -4.33 4.88 -2.36
CA ALA A 57 -3.17 5.22 -3.17
C ALA A 57 -2.80 6.69 -3.03
N LEU A 58 -3.77 7.59 -3.05
CA LEU A 58 -3.55 9.02 -2.86
C LEU A 58 -3.03 9.32 -1.45
N TYR A 59 -3.61 8.70 -0.42
CA TYR A 59 -3.15 8.89 0.96
C TYR A 59 -1.72 8.38 1.16
N LEU A 60 -1.41 7.16 0.71
CA LEU A 60 -0.05 6.62 0.81
C LEU A 60 0.95 7.45 0.00
N LYS A 61 0.55 7.95 -1.18
CA LYS A 61 1.39 8.85 -1.98
C LYS A 61 1.71 10.14 -1.23
N GLU A 62 0.76 10.70 -0.48
CA GLU A 62 1.00 11.89 0.33
C GLU A 62 2.01 11.64 1.47
N LEU A 63 1.93 10.47 2.11
CA LEU A 63 2.87 10.06 3.16
C LEU A 63 4.30 9.81 2.66
N LEU A 64 4.46 9.46 1.39
CA LEU A 64 5.74 9.10 0.76
C LEU A 64 6.39 10.25 -0.04
N LYS A 65 5.81 11.44 -0.04
CA LYS A 65 6.47 12.64 -0.56
C LYS A 65 7.67 13.03 0.29
#